data_AF-A0A4Y2HWG6-F1
#
_entry.id   AF-A0A4Y2HWG6-F1
#
_cell.length_a   1.000
_cell.length_b   1.000
_cell.length_c   1.000
_cell.angle_alpha   90.00
_cell.angle_beta   90.00
_cell.angle_gamma   90.00
#
_symmetry.space_group_name_H-M   'P 1'
#
loop_
_entity.id
_entity.type
_entity.pdbx_description
1 polymer ?
#
loop_
_entity_poly.entity_id
_entity_poly.type
_entity_poly.pdbx_seq_one_letter_code
_entity_poly.pdbx_strand_id
1 'polypeptide(L)'
;MRLLETYVGRQLQWNKCMLHANKLPLRNRILEMNGYTKGPYSYSGAIGLLLKDCEKTPVVKFDQIDCTLQPLDLKDIKKLSTDQQYLYRIFLAIKDGSCSSSVTDNSQVNSVMRDG
;
A
#
# COMPACT_ATOMS: atom_id res chain seq x y z
N MET A 1 -16.50 5.89 7.12
CA MET A 1 -15.98 4.88 8.08
C MET A 1 -17.03 3.80 8.35
N ARG A 2 -18.25 4.16 8.77
CA ARG A 2 -19.35 3.21 9.01
C ARG A 2 -19.62 2.20 7.87
N LEU A 3 -19.71 2.64 6.62
CA LEU A 3 -19.91 1.75 5.46
C LEU A 3 -18.82 0.66 5.34
N LEU A 4 -17.56 1.01 5.58
CA LEU A 4 -16.44 0.06 5.56
C LEU A 4 -16.46 -0.86 6.79
N GLU A 5 -16.84 -0.33 7.96
CA GLU A 5 -16.99 -1.13 9.18
C GLU A 5 -18.11 -2.18 9.03
N THR A 6 -19.22 -1.82 8.38
CA THR A 6 -20.31 -2.73 8.04
C THR A 6 -19.85 -3.81 7.06
N TYR A 7 -19.12 -3.44 6.01
CA TYR A 7 -18.58 -4.40 5.04
C TYR A 7 -17.57 -5.38 5.67
N VAL A 8 -16.69 -4.89 6.54
CA VAL A 8 -15.66 -5.71 7.20
C VAL A 8 -16.20 -6.42 8.46
N GLY A 9 -17.40 -6.06 8.94
CA GLY A 9 -18.04 -6.68 10.10
C GLY A 9 -17.35 -6.39 11.45
N ARG A 10 -16.51 -5.34 11.53
CA ARG A 10 -15.75 -5.01 12.76
C ARG A 10 -15.64 -3.51 12.96
N GLN A 11 -15.55 -3.08 14.23
CA GLN A 11 -15.35 -1.67 14.57
C GLN A 11 -13.90 -1.26 14.26
N LEU A 12 -13.69 -0.54 13.15
CA LEU A 12 -12.39 -0.04 12.72
C LEU A 12 -11.99 1.24 13.46
N GLN A 13 -12.97 1.95 14.03
CA GLN A 13 -12.77 3.18 14.80
C GLN A 13 -11.71 3.01 15.90
N TRP A 14 -11.76 1.92 16.68
CA TRP A 14 -10.80 1.65 17.75
C TRP A 14 -9.37 1.46 17.23
N ASN A 15 -9.21 0.69 16.15
CA ASN A 15 -7.90 0.49 15.52
C ASN A 15 -7.31 1.81 15.02
N LYS A 16 -8.14 2.68 14.43
CA LYS A 16 -7.72 4.01 14.01
C LYS A 16 -7.31 4.89 15.19
N CYS A 17 -8.07 4.87 16.28
CA CYS A 17 -7.75 5.61 17.50
C CYS A 17 -6.42 5.14 18.12
N MET A 18 -6.22 3.83 18.22
CA MET A 18 -4.97 3.24 18.75
C MET A 18 -3.76 3.59 17.88
N LEU A 19 -3.89 3.51 16.55
CA LEU A 19 -2.84 3.94 15.62
C LEU A 19 -2.50 5.43 15.79
N HIS A 20 -3.51 6.28 16.00
CA HIS A 20 -3.28 7.71 16.23
C HIS A 20 -2.58 7.98 17.55
N ALA A 21 -2.99 7.30 18.62
CA ALA A 21 -2.36 7.39 19.94
C ALA A 21 -0.88 6.98 19.90
N ASN A 22 -0.54 5.91 19.17
CA ASN A 22 0.84 5.45 19.00
C ASN A 22 1.69 6.39 18.11
N LYS A 23 1.07 7.06 17.14
CA LYS A 23 1.78 7.94 16.20
C LYS A 23 2.34 9.19 16.89
N LEU A 24 1.63 9.77 17.86
CA LEU A 24 2.03 10.99 18.55
C LEU A 24 3.38 10.88 19.29
N PRO A 25 3.59 9.92 20.21
CA PRO A 25 4.88 9.77 20.89
C PRO A 25 5.99 9.33 19.94
N LEU A 26 5.67 8.59 18.88
CA LEU A 26 6.65 8.12 17.90
C LEU A 26 6.98 9.15 16.82
N ARG A 27 6.34 10.33 16.82
CA ARG A 27 6.43 11.29 15.71
C ARG A 27 7.86 11.67 15.36
N ASN A 28 8.70 11.96 16.36
CA ASN A 28 10.09 12.35 16.13
C ASN A 28 10.92 11.20 15.55
N ARG A 29 10.68 9.98 16.05
CA ARG A 29 11.37 8.78 15.56
C ARG A 29 10.95 8.42 14.13
N ILE A 30 9.66 8.53 13.83
CA ILE A 30 9.13 8.34 12.47
C ILE A 30 9.72 9.39 11.53
N LEU A 31 9.82 10.64 11.97
CA LEU A 31 10.40 11.73 11.18
C LEU A 31 11.89 11.52 10.92
N GLU A 32 12.65 11.04 11.90
CA GLU A 32 14.07 10.69 11.73
C GLU A 32 14.24 9.53 10.72
N MET A 33 13.41 8.48 10.84
CA MET A 33 13.49 7.30 9.99
C MET A 33 13.08 7.58 8.53
N ASN A 34 12.00 8.33 8.33
CA ASN A 34 11.45 8.62 7.00
C ASN A 34 12.01 9.91 6.38
N GLY A 35 12.64 10.77 7.19
CA GLY A 35 13.10 12.08 6.79
C GLY A 35 11.98 13.01 6.32
N TYR A 36 12.39 14.09 5.64
CA TYR A 36 11.49 15.05 5.02
C TYR A 36 11.35 14.75 3.52
N THR A 37 10.13 14.51 3.07
CA THR A 37 9.84 14.38 1.64
C THR A 37 10.01 15.74 0.95
N LYS A 38 10.93 15.85 0.00
CA LYS A 38 11.15 17.04 -0.84
C LYS A 38 10.43 16.96 -2.19
N GLY A 39 9.68 15.88 -2.42
CA GLY A 39 9.03 15.55 -3.70
C GLY A 39 8.83 14.03 -3.85
N PRO A 40 8.04 13.60 -4.86
CA PRO A 40 7.60 12.21 -5.04
C PRO A 40 8.75 11.21 -5.29
N TYR A 41 9.85 11.68 -5.88
CA TYR A 41 11.05 10.86 -6.16
C TYR A 41 12.23 11.19 -5.24
N SER A 42 12.01 12.01 -4.21
CA SER A 42 13.06 12.36 -3.26
C SER A 42 13.04 11.40 -2.08
N TYR A 43 14.12 10.65 -1.94
CA TYR A 43 14.34 9.75 -0.82
C TYR A 43 15.15 10.46 0.27
N SER A 44 14.67 10.39 1.51
CA SER A 44 15.34 10.98 2.67
C SER A 44 15.12 10.11 3.91
N GLY A 45 15.83 10.41 4.99
CA GLY A 45 15.82 9.57 6.19
C GLY A 45 16.51 8.22 5.96
N ALA A 46 16.76 7.50 7.05
CA ALA A 46 17.46 6.22 6.98
C ALA A 46 16.74 5.20 6.10
N ILE A 47 15.41 5.13 6.17
CA ILE A 47 14.61 4.17 5.39
C ILE A 47 14.54 4.58 3.92
N GLY A 48 14.26 5.86 3.64
CA GLY A 48 14.13 6.32 2.25
C GLY A 48 15.41 6.06 1.46
N LEU A 49 16.58 6.30 2.08
CA LEU A 49 17.87 6.04 1.43
C LEU A 49 18.11 4.56 1.11
N LEU A 50 17.63 3.64 1.96
CA LEU A 50 17.68 2.20 1.67
C LEU A 50 16.77 1.80 0.50
N LEU A 51 15.71 2.56 0.24
CA LEU A 51 14.73 2.30 -0.81
C LEU A 51 15.03 3.01 -2.14
N LYS A 52 16.09 3.83 -2.20
CA LYS A 52 16.40 4.68 -3.35
C LYS A 52 16.48 3.92 -4.69
N ASP A 53 16.97 2.68 -4.65
CA ASP A 53 17.11 1.79 -5.82
C ASP A 53 16.23 0.53 -5.71
N CYS A 54 15.18 0.57 -4.89
CA CYS A 54 14.28 -0.56 -4.66
C CYS A 54 13.64 -1.06 -5.98
N GLU A 55 13.29 -0.15 -6.90
CA GLU A 55 12.72 -0.48 -8.21
C GLU A 55 13.65 -1.33 -9.09
N LYS A 56 14.97 -1.23 -8.89
CA LYS A 56 15.98 -2.01 -9.62
C LYS A 56 16.29 -3.34 -8.94
N THR A 57 15.84 -3.51 -7.70
CA THR A 57 16.11 -4.70 -6.90
C THR A 57 15.14 -5.80 -7.34
N PRO A 58 15.62 -7.03 -7.58
CA PRO A 58 14.73 -8.13 -7.94
C PRO A 58 13.73 -8.39 -6.82
N VAL A 59 12.49 -8.72 -7.19
CA VAL A 59 11.47 -9.13 -6.23
C VAL A 59 11.94 -10.41 -5.54
N VAL A 60 12.12 -10.32 -4.22
CA VAL A 60 12.49 -11.48 -3.40
C VAL A 60 11.30 -12.43 -3.32
N LYS A 61 11.55 -13.74 -3.38
CA LYS A 61 10.51 -14.75 -3.15
C LYS A 61 10.01 -14.62 -1.72
N PHE A 62 8.69 -14.54 -1.55
CA PHE A 62 8.04 -14.47 -0.26
C PHE A 62 7.00 -15.59 -0.16
N ASP A 63 6.77 -16.09 1.05
CA ASP A 63 5.74 -17.09 1.28
C ASP A 63 4.35 -16.46 1.14
N GLN A 64 3.42 -17.21 0.55
CA GLN A 64 2.04 -16.82 0.47
C GLN A 64 1.47 -16.58 1.88
N ILE A 65 0.74 -15.47 2.04
CA ILE A 65 0.01 -15.19 3.28
C ILE A 65 -1.39 -15.79 3.15
N ASP A 66 -1.75 -16.68 4.07
CA ASP A 66 -3.11 -17.21 4.15
C ASP A 66 -4.09 -16.08 4.48
N CYS A 67 -5.06 -15.87 3.61
CA CYS A 67 -6.02 -14.77 3.69
C CYS A 67 -7.41 -15.26 3.30
N THR A 68 -8.38 -15.01 4.17
CA THR A 68 -9.79 -15.44 4.01
C THR A 68 -10.62 -14.54 3.08
N LEU A 69 -10.00 -13.57 2.42
CA LEU A 69 -10.67 -12.64 1.53
C LEU A 69 -11.08 -13.36 0.24
N GLN A 70 -12.39 -13.45 0.00
CA GLN A 70 -12.93 -14.06 -1.21
C GLN A 70 -12.58 -13.19 -2.45
N PRO A 71 -12.17 -13.80 -3.57
CA PRO A 71 -11.96 -13.07 -4.81
C PRO A 71 -13.26 -12.35 -5.25
N LEU A 72 -13.13 -11.09 -5.65
CA LEU A 72 -14.23 -10.34 -6.26
C LEU A 72 -14.51 -10.83 -7.68
N ASP A 73 -15.78 -10.76 -8.08
CA ASP A 73 -16.19 -10.96 -9.47
C ASP A 73 -15.66 -9.85 -10.38
N LEU A 74 -15.38 -10.20 -11.64
CA LEU A 74 -14.91 -9.27 -12.68
C LEU A 74 -15.82 -8.04 -12.85
N LYS A 75 -17.13 -8.19 -12.63
CA LYS A 75 -18.10 -7.11 -12.72
C LYS A 75 -17.95 -6.09 -11.59
N ASP A 76 -17.54 -6.53 -10.42
CA ASP A 76 -17.36 -5.67 -9.25
C ASP A 76 -15.97 -5.02 -9.24
N ILE A 77 -14.95 -5.73 -9.73
CA ILE A 77 -13.61 -5.16 -9.95
C ILE A 77 -13.69 -3.92 -10.87
N LYS A 78 -14.48 -3.99 -11.94
CA LYS A 78 -14.66 -2.86 -12.88
C LYS A 78 -15.36 -1.64 -12.27
N LYS A 79 -16.05 -1.79 -11.13
CA LYS A 79 -16.70 -0.68 -10.41
C LYS A 79 -15.75 0.00 -9.42
N LEU A 80 -14.61 -0.62 -9.11
CA LEU A 80 -13.64 -0.07 -8.19
C LEU A 80 -12.93 1.15 -8.80
N SER A 81 -12.51 2.09 -7.96
CA SER A 81 -11.63 3.17 -8.41
C SER A 81 -10.26 2.64 -8.82
N THR A 82 -9.48 3.45 -9.54
CA THR A 82 -8.12 3.09 -9.95
C THR A 82 -7.25 2.64 -8.77
N ASP A 83 -7.29 3.39 -7.66
CA ASP A 83 -6.51 3.06 -6.45
C ASP A 83 -6.98 1.74 -5.82
N GLN A 84 -8.30 1.51 -5.78
CA GLN A 84 -8.86 0.27 -5.24
C GLN A 84 -8.51 -0.95 -6.10
N GLN A 85 -8.53 -0.80 -7.43
CA GLN A 85 -8.09 -1.85 -8.35
C GLN A 85 -6.60 -2.14 -8.16
N TYR A 86 -5.77 -1.12 -8.02
CA TYR A 86 -4.34 -1.27 -7.76
C TYR A 86 -4.07 -2.01 -6.44
N LEU A 87 -4.73 -1.61 -5.35
CA LEU A 87 -4.63 -2.28 -4.06
C LEU A 87 -5.10 -3.74 -4.13
N TYR A 88 -6.18 -4.01 -4.86
CA TYR A 88 -6.67 -5.38 -5.04
C TYR A 88 -5.68 -6.26 -5.79
N ARG A 89 -4.97 -5.72 -6.79
CA ARG A 89 -3.91 -6.44 -7.53
C ARG A 89 -2.71 -6.76 -6.63
N ILE A 90 -2.28 -5.82 -5.78
CA ILE A 90 -1.24 -6.07 -4.77
C ILE A 90 -1.69 -7.17 -3.82
N PHE A 91 -2.92 -7.10 -3.34
CA PHE A 91 -3.48 -8.10 -2.43
C PHE A 91 -3.44 -9.51 -3.05
N LEU A 92 -3.87 -9.66 -4.31
CA LEU A 92 -3.83 -10.94 -5.00
C LEU A 92 -2.40 -11.46 -5.17
N ALA A 93 -1.44 -10.60 -5.51
CA ALA A 93 -0.03 -10.99 -5.63
C ALA A 93 0.54 -11.53 -4.31
N ILE A 94 0.19 -10.89 -3.19
CA ILE A 94 0.59 -11.34 -1.84
C ILE A 94 -0.09 -12.67 -1.49
N LYS A 95 -1.40 -12.77 -1.77
CA LYS A 95 -2.19 -13.99 -1.54
C LYS A 95 -1.70 -15.16 -2.37
N ASP A 96 -1.18 -14.95 -3.57
CA ASP A 96 -0.73 -16.05 -4.44
C ASP A 96 0.78 -16.30 -4.35
N GLY A 97 1.51 -15.54 -3.51
CA GLY A 97 2.97 -15.67 -3.38
C GLY A 97 3.73 -15.28 -4.66
N SER A 98 3.11 -14.53 -5.57
CA SER A 98 3.63 -14.28 -6.91
C SER A 98 3.32 -12.86 -7.40
N CYS A 99 4.37 -12.12 -7.76
CA CYS A 99 4.25 -10.83 -8.41
C CYS A 99 4.29 -11.01 -9.93
N SER A 100 3.15 -10.90 -10.62
CA SER A 100 3.14 -10.86 -12.09
C SER A 100 3.75 -9.56 -12.61
N SER A 101 4.40 -9.59 -13.78
CA SER A 101 5.00 -8.41 -14.44
C SER A 101 4.00 -7.26 -14.69
N SER A 102 2.70 -7.57 -14.74
CA SER A 102 1.64 -6.57 -14.87
C SER A 102 1.50 -5.66 -13.64
N VAL A 103 1.85 -6.14 -12.44
CA VAL A 103 1.80 -5.36 -11.18
C VAL A 103 2.93 -4.34 -11.13
N THR A 104 4.07 -4.66 -11.74
CA THR A 104 5.24 -3.78 -11.92
C THR A 104 5.09 -2.77 -13.05
N ASP A 105 4.06 -2.88 -13.88
CA ASP A 105 3.82 -1.94 -14.98
C ASP A 105 3.15 -0.67 -14.44
N ASN A 106 3.97 0.23 -13.90
CA ASN A 106 3.60 1.53 -13.33
C ASN A 106 3.14 2.55 -14.39
N SER A 107 2.97 2.15 -15.65
CA SER A 107 2.58 3.04 -16.76
C SER A 107 1.27 3.79 -16.51
N GLN A 108 0.32 3.21 -15.75
CA GLN A 108 -0.94 3.88 -15.37
C GLN A 108 -0.83 4.76 -14.11
N VAL A 109 0.11 4.50 -13.20
CA VAL A 109 0.30 5.30 -11.97
C VAL A 109 1.15 6.54 -12.26
N ASN A 110 2.10 6.41 -13.18
CA ASN A 110 2.98 7.49 -13.61
C ASN A 110 2.29 8.60 -14.41
N SER A 111 1.01 8.46 -14.79
CA SER A 111 0.25 9.54 -15.44
C SER A 111 -0.52 10.42 -14.45
N VAL A 112 -0.85 9.92 -13.25
CA VAL A 112 -1.64 10.67 -12.26
C VAL A 112 -0.76 11.54 -11.36
N MET A 113 0.49 11.14 -11.12
CA MET A 113 1.46 11.88 -10.29
C MET A 113 2.34 12.87 -11.08
N ARG A 114 2.04 13.10 -12.36
CA ARG A 114 2.81 14.03 -13.23
C ARG A 114 2.30 15.47 -13.20
N ASP A 115 1.08 15.69 -12.68
CA ASP A 115 0.37 16.99 -12.73
C ASP A 115 0.14 17.61 -11.34
N GLY A 116 1.03 17.35 -10.36
CA GLY A 116 0.94 17.88 -8.99
C GLY A 116 2.23 18.54 -8.50
#